data_AF-A0A158EZ01-F1
#
_entry.id   AF-A0A158EZ01-F1
#
_cell.length_a   1.000
_cell.length_b   1.000
_cell.length_c   1.000
_cell.angle_alpha   90.00
_cell.angle_beta   90.00
_cell.angle_gamma   90.00
#
_symmetry.space_group_name_H-M   'P 1'
#
loop_
_entity.id
_entity.type
_entity.pdbx_description
1 polymer ?
#
loop_
_entity_poly.entity_id
_entity_poly.type
_entity_poly.pdbx_seq_one_letter_code
_entity_poly.pdbx_strand_id
1 'polypeptide(L)'
;MQIQFSDDQPVYDGDDFALHFTALVDAEPVVCSISAEALEDHFGAASAREDDLRNAFTQGRARILSVCTEALDRNGGESVVLRSGLFRVAGMEPE
;
A
#
# COMPACT_ATOMS: atom_id res chain seq x y z
N MET A 1 16.98 -5.92 -3.66
CA MET A 1 15.91 -6.89 -3.40
C MET A 1 15.04 -7.05 -4.65
N GLN A 2 14.53 -8.24 -4.97
CA GLN A 2 13.55 -8.40 -6.05
C GLN A 2 12.14 -8.37 -5.46
N ILE A 3 11.39 -7.33 -5.78
CA ILE A 3 10.02 -7.12 -5.27
C ILE A 3 9.05 -7.23 -6.43
N GLN A 4 8.09 -8.14 -6.32
CA GLN A 4 6.95 -8.28 -7.22
C GLN A 4 5.66 -8.17 -6.41
N PHE A 5 4.54 -7.86 -7.07
CA PHE A 5 3.25 -7.79 -6.40
C PHE A 5 2.28 -8.75 -7.06
N SER A 6 1.51 -9.46 -6.24
CA SER A 6 0.42 -10.30 -6.73
C SER A 6 -0.62 -9.44 -7.44
N ASP A 7 -1.25 -10.00 -8.48
CA ASP A 7 -2.39 -9.38 -9.16
C ASP A 7 -3.72 -9.65 -8.45
N ASP A 8 -3.68 -10.36 -7.32
CA ASP A 8 -4.84 -10.63 -6.49
C ASP A 8 -5.47 -9.35 -5.94
N GLN A 9 -6.78 -9.38 -5.71
CA GLN A 9 -7.49 -8.25 -5.13
C GLN A 9 -7.09 -8.06 -3.67
N PRO A 10 -6.92 -6.81 -3.21
CA PRO A 10 -6.63 -6.57 -1.81
C PRO A 10 -7.81 -7.00 -0.92
N VAL A 11 -7.49 -7.60 0.23
CA VAL A 11 -8.46 -8.04 1.23
C VAL A 11 -8.75 -6.90 2.19
N TYR A 12 -10.02 -6.58 2.39
CA TYR A 12 -10.44 -5.55 3.35
C TYR A 12 -10.48 -6.11 4.77
N ASP A 13 -9.87 -5.37 5.69
CA ASP A 13 -9.91 -5.59 7.12
C ASP A 13 -10.74 -4.48 7.76
N GLY A 14 -11.92 -4.86 8.28
CA GLY A 14 -12.86 -3.94 8.91
C GLY A 14 -12.52 -3.55 10.35
N ASP A 15 -11.61 -4.26 11.00
CA ASP A 15 -11.15 -3.94 12.36
C ASP A 15 -10.03 -2.88 12.31
N ASP A 16 -9.09 -3.00 11.37
CA ASP A 16 -8.01 -2.01 11.17
C ASP A 16 -8.37 -0.88 10.20
N PHE A 17 -9.50 -1.01 9.49
CA PHE A 17 -9.87 -0.15 8.35
C PHE A 17 -8.73 -0.05 7.35
N ALA A 18 -8.31 -1.19 6.82
CA ALA A 18 -7.17 -1.30 5.92
C ALA A 18 -7.42 -2.28 4.77
N LEU A 19 -6.63 -2.14 3.71
CA LEU A 19 -6.55 -3.11 2.64
C LEU A 19 -5.21 -3.86 2.72
N HIS A 20 -5.26 -5.18 2.77
CA HIS A 20 -4.11 -6.07 2.74
C HIS A 20 -3.82 -6.53 1.32
N PHE A 21 -2.56 -6.51 0.90
CA PHE A 21 -2.11 -7.00 -0.40
C PHE A 21 -0.74 -7.67 -0.28
N THR A 22 -0.44 -8.57 -1.22
CA THR A 22 0.75 -9.41 -1.14
C THR A 22 1.86 -8.90 -2.06
N ALA A 23 3.02 -8.66 -1.46
CA ALA A 23 4.29 -8.55 -2.16
C ALA A 23 5.00 -9.91 -2.16
N LEU A 24 5.81 -10.17 -3.17
CA LEU A 24 6.77 -11.27 -3.24
C LEU A 24 8.16 -10.64 -3.15
N VAL A 25 8.81 -10.81 -2.01
CA VAL A 25 10.16 -10.32 -1.72
C VAL A 25 11.12 -11.49 -1.89
N ASP A 26 11.97 -11.44 -2.91
CA ASP A 26 12.88 -12.53 -3.25
C ASP A 26 12.16 -13.91 -3.32
N ALA A 27 10.94 -13.89 -3.90
CA ALA A 27 9.97 -14.98 -4.02
C ALA A 27 9.27 -15.43 -2.72
N GLU A 28 9.51 -14.79 -1.59
CA GLU A 28 8.79 -15.02 -0.33
C GLU A 28 7.58 -14.09 -0.20
N PRO A 29 6.39 -14.61 0.16
CA PRO A 29 5.20 -13.78 0.31
C PRO A 29 5.27 -12.92 1.58
N VAL A 30 5.12 -11.61 1.39
CA VAL A 30 5.07 -10.59 2.45
C VAL A 30 3.74 -9.84 2.33
N VAL A 31 2.91 -9.96 3.36
CA VAL A 31 1.63 -9.23 3.43
C VAL A 31 1.92 -7.80 3.86
N CYS A 32 1.51 -6.84 3.04
CA CYS A 32 1.55 -5.42 3.35
C CYS A 32 0.12 -4.89 3.47
N SER A 33 -0.03 -3.71 4.07
CA SER A 33 -1.33 -3.05 4.16
C SER A 33 -1.26 -1.57 3.81
N ILE A 34 -2.40 -1.01 3.44
CA ILE A 34 -2.61 0.44 3.30
C ILE A 34 -3.85 0.84 4.09
N SER A 35 -3.74 1.89 4.90
CA SER A 35 -4.84 2.33 5.77
C SER A 35 -5.90 3.10 4.98
N ALA A 36 -7.15 3.04 5.43
CA ALA A 36 -8.27 3.83 4.90
C ALA A 36 -7.92 5.32 4.83
N GLU A 37 -7.33 5.86 5.91
CA GLU A 37 -6.84 7.26 5.96
C GLU A 37 -5.93 7.62 4.77
N ALA A 38 -5.04 6.71 4.37
CA ALA A 38 -4.13 6.98 3.25
C ALA A 38 -4.88 6.96 1.91
N LEU A 39 -5.83 6.02 1.76
CA LEU A 39 -6.69 5.91 0.59
C LEU A 39 -7.62 7.12 0.43
N GLU A 40 -8.15 7.63 1.54
CA GLU A 40 -8.99 8.84 1.57
C GLU A 40 -8.15 10.10 1.23
N ASP A 41 -7.02 10.30 1.93
CA ASP A 41 -6.18 11.50 1.77
C ASP A 41 -5.53 11.62 0.39
N HIS A 42 -5.07 10.50 -0.19
CA HIS A 42 -4.16 10.52 -1.35
C HIS A 42 -4.72 9.86 -2.61
N PHE A 43 -5.74 9.03 -2.47
CA PHE A 43 -6.25 8.18 -3.57
C PHE A 43 -7.75 8.35 -3.83
N GLY A 44 -8.39 9.28 -3.12
CA GLY A 44 -9.77 9.70 -3.40
C GLY A 44 -10.84 8.70 -2.97
N ALA A 45 -10.57 7.84 -1.98
CA ALA A 45 -11.63 7.04 -1.38
C ALA A 45 -12.70 7.95 -0.77
N ALA A 46 -13.97 7.72 -1.10
CA ALA A 46 -15.08 8.54 -0.62
C ALA A 46 -15.46 8.23 0.83
N SER A 47 -15.12 7.05 1.32
CA SER A 47 -15.31 6.63 2.71
C SER A 47 -14.42 5.43 3.05
N ALA A 48 -14.32 5.10 4.34
CA ALA A 48 -13.69 3.87 4.83
C ALA A 48 -14.49 2.57 4.57
N ARG A 49 -15.36 2.54 3.56
CA ARG A 49 -16.10 1.33 3.15
C ARG A 49 -15.28 0.52 2.15
N GLU A 50 -15.40 -0.80 2.24
CA GLU A 50 -14.67 -1.75 1.39
C GLU A 50 -14.63 -1.36 -0.10
N ASP A 51 -15.79 -1.06 -0.70
CA ASP A 51 -15.89 -0.78 -2.14
C ASP A 51 -15.15 0.52 -2.54
N ASP A 52 -15.34 1.58 -1.75
CA ASP A 52 -14.65 2.87 -1.94
C ASP A 52 -13.13 2.71 -1.81
N LEU A 53 -12.68 1.97 -0.80
CA LEU A 53 -11.27 1.70 -0.55
C LEU A 53 -10.64 0.87 -1.68
N ARG A 54 -11.31 -0.21 -2.12
CA ARG A 54 -10.81 -1.04 -3.22
C ARG A 54 -10.72 -0.26 -4.52
N ASN A 55 -11.73 0.56 -4.82
CA ASN A 55 -11.73 1.40 -6.00
C ASN A 55 -10.57 2.41 -5.97
N ALA A 56 -10.34 3.09 -4.84
CA ALA A 56 -9.21 3.98 -4.65
C ALA A 56 -7.86 3.25 -4.79
N PHE A 57 -7.74 2.04 -4.24
CA PHE A 57 -6.56 1.20 -4.41
C PHE A 57 -6.29 0.87 -5.88
N THR A 58 -7.31 0.45 -6.62
CA THR A 58 -7.19 0.12 -8.05
C THR A 58 -6.75 1.34 -8.86
N GLN A 59 -7.35 2.50 -8.62
CA GLN A 59 -6.99 3.76 -9.31
C GLN A 59 -5.57 4.22 -8.94
N GLY A 60 -5.19 4.07 -7.68
CA GLY A 60 -3.89 4.47 -7.14
C GLY A 60 -2.77 3.44 -7.26
N ARG A 61 -3.05 2.25 -7.81
CA ARG A 61 -2.20 1.04 -7.67
C ARG A 61 -0.74 1.31 -8.00
N ALA A 62 -0.46 1.98 -9.12
CA ALA A 62 0.91 2.27 -9.53
C ALA A 62 1.71 3.04 -8.47
N ARG A 63 1.13 4.10 -7.88
CA ARG A 63 1.79 4.89 -6.84
C ARG A 63 1.87 4.14 -5.51
N ILE A 64 0.82 3.42 -5.13
CA ILE A 64 0.80 2.60 -3.91
C ILE A 64 1.93 1.57 -3.95
N LEU A 65 2.04 0.83 -5.05
CA LEU A 65 3.07 -0.19 -5.21
C LEU A 65 4.48 0.42 -5.25
N SER A 66 4.66 1.57 -5.90
CA SER A 66 5.96 2.28 -5.91
C SER A 66 6.41 2.68 -4.50
N VAL A 67 5.52 3.23 -3.68
CA VAL A 67 5.84 3.60 -2.28
C VAL A 67 6.07 2.35 -1.43
N CYS A 68 5.30 1.28 -1.65
CA CYS A 68 5.51 0.00 -0.99
C CYS A 68 6.90 -0.58 -1.31
N THR A 69 7.31 -0.56 -2.58
CA THR A 69 8.64 -1.01 -3.00
C THR A 69 9.75 -0.23 -2.31
N GLU A 70 9.65 1.10 -2.24
CA GLU A 70 10.62 1.92 -1.52
C GLU A 70 10.67 1.60 -0.02
N ALA A 71 9.51 1.41 0.62
CA ALA A 71 9.43 1.08 2.03
C ALA A 71 10.00 -0.32 2.34
N LEU A 72 9.70 -1.31 1.50
CA LEU A 72 10.23 -2.67 1.58
C LEU A 72 11.75 -2.68 1.39
N ASP A 73 12.28 -1.95 0.41
CA ASP A 73 13.73 -1.89 0.18
C ASP A 73 14.45 -1.26 1.40
N ARG A 74 13.87 -0.21 1.99
CA ARG A 74 14.43 0.48 3.18
C ARG A 74 14.38 -0.34 4.47
N ASN A 75 13.36 -1.18 4.65
CA ASN A 75 13.19 -1.98 5.87
C ASN A 75 13.72 -3.43 5.73
N GLY A 76 14.38 -3.77 4.63
CA GLY A 76 14.93 -5.11 4.44
C GLY A 76 13.88 -6.17 4.07
N GLY A 77 12.71 -5.77 3.56
CA GLY A 77 11.70 -6.67 3.02
C GLY A 77 10.64 -7.11 4.03
N GLU A 78 10.63 -6.49 5.22
CA GLU A 78 9.64 -6.77 6.26
C GLU A 78 8.28 -6.17 5.91
N SER A 79 7.19 -6.72 6.47
CA SER A 79 5.83 -6.22 6.27
C SER A 79 5.73 -4.69 6.49
N VAL A 80 5.02 -4.01 5.59
CA VAL A 80 4.85 -2.56 5.62
C VAL A 80 3.39 -2.19 5.78
N VAL A 81 3.13 -1.20 6.65
CA VAL A 81 1.85 -0.49 6.73
C VAL A 81 1.99 0.89 6.08
N LEU A 82 1.32 1.09 4.96
CA LEU A 82 1.30 2.35 4.21
C LEU A 82 0.27 3.31 4.82
N ARG A 83 0.74 4.20 5.69
CA ARG A 83 -0.04 5.28 6.31
C ARG A 83 0.06 6.58 5.49
N SER A 84 -0.86 7.54 5.69
CA SER A 84 -0.88 8.82 4.94
C SER A 84 0.47 9.55 4.96
N GLY A 85 1.20 9.47 6.09
CA GLY A 85 2.53 10.07 6.23
C GLY A 85 3.56 9.61 5.19
N LEU A 86 3.56 8.33 4.79
CA LEU A 86 4.51 7.83 3.79
C LEU A 86 4.30 8.48 2.42
N PHE A 87 3.05 8.73 2.03
CA PHE A 87 2.72 9.33 0.74
C PHE A 87 3.01 10.83 0.66
N ARG A 88 3.17 11.50 1.81
CA ARG A 88 3.56 12.92 1.89
C ARG A 88 5.06 13.11 1.67
N VAL A 89 5.87 12.11 2.05
CA VAL A 89 7.34 12.19 1.96
C VAL A 89 7.89 11.42 0.75
N ALA A 90 7.15 10.46 0.22
CA ALA A 90 7.53 9.76 -1.01
C ALA A 90 7.60 10.73 -2.19
N GLY A 91 8.77 10.81 -2.84
CA GLY A 91 9.07 11.76 -3.91
C GLY A 91 9.75 13.05 -3.47
N MET A 92 10.01 13.23 -2.18
CA MET A 92 10.96 14.23 -1.69
C MET A 92 12.37 13.60 -1.73
N GLU A 93 13.03 13.64 -2.89
CA GLU A 93 14.47 13.37 -2.91
C GLU A 93 15.18 14.51 -2.16
N PRO A 94 16.15 14.23 -1.27
CA PRO A 94 17.01 15.29 -0.77
C PRO A 94 17.86 15.81 -1.95
N GLU A 95 17.82 17.12 -2.17
CA GLU A 95 18.69 17.85 -3.11
C GLU A 95 20.18 17.66 -2.79
#